data_AF-A0A7V9HWJ0-F1
#
_entry.id   AF-A0A7V9HWJ0-F1
#
_cell.length_a   1.000
_cell.length_b   1.000
_cell.length_c   1.000
_cell.angle_alpha   90.00
_cell.angle_beta   90.00
_cell.angle_gamma   90.00
#
_symmetry.space_group_name_H-M   'P 1'
#
loop_
_entity.id
_entity.type
_entity.pdbx_description
1 polymer ?
#
loop_
_entity_poly.entity_id
_entity_poly.type
_entity_poly.pdbx_seq_one_letter_code
_entity_poly.pdbx_strand_id
1 'polypeptide(L)'
;MSEDFQTKPVNRTSWMQRIIISAAVLLIVFLIGFVPMWLKARGSAAELEIARRELSLARMQNSLASAVIDARRGEYEPARQAASNFFTSLRVEADKATDSPLTDSQKQNIQTLFAGRDEVITLLARSDPASADRLSDLYASYRKIMS
;
A
#
# COMPACT_ATOMS: atom_id res chain seq x y z
N MET A 1 -33.95 81.45 9.24
CA MET A 1 -33.27 81.03 7.99
C MET A 1 -32.54 79.75 8.32
N SER A 2 -33.11 78.60 7.98
CA SER A 2 -32.58 77.29 8.43
C SER A 2 -31.61 76.77 7.37
N GLU A 3 -30.35 76.58 7.74
CA GLU A 3 -29.34 76.00 6.85
C GLU A 3 -29.49 74.49 6.82
N ASP A 4 -29.72 73.96 5.62
CA ASP A 4 -29.95 72.55 5.32
C ASP A 4 -28.60 71.83 5.17
N PHE A 5 -28.33 70.86 6.05
CA PHE A 5 -27.11 70.06 6.01
C PHE A 5 -27.18 69.04 4.86
N GLN A 6 -26.74 69.45 3.67
CA GLN A 6 -26.50 68.52 2.56
C GLN A 6 -25.35 67.56 2.88
N THR A 7 -25.68 66.37 3.38
CA THR A 7 -24.73 65.26 3.46
C THR A 7 -24.52 64.66 2.08
N LYS A 8 -23.37 64.96 1.46
CA LYS A 8 -22.87 64.29 0.25
C LYS A 8 -22.88 62.76 0.45
N PRO A 9 -23.48 61.96 -0.45
CA PRO A 9 -23.40 60.51 -0.35
C PRO A 9 -21.95 60.07 -0.60
N VAL A 10 -21.34 59.49 0.43
CA VAL A 10 -19.99 58.92 0.35
C VAL A 10 -19.97 57.82 -0.70
N ASN A 11 -18.96 57.87 -1.57
CA ASN A 11 -18.69 57.00 -2.73
C ASN A 11 -18.35 55.55 -2.32
N ARG A 12 -19.23 54.90 -1.55
CA ARG A 12 -19.05 53.56 -0.94
C ARG A 12 -18.95 52.44 -1.98
N THR A 13 -19.52 52.63 -3.18
CA THR A 13 -19.55 51.62 -4.24
C THR A 13 -18.15 51.31 -4.79
N SER A 14 -17.29 52.31 -4.95
CA SER A 14 -15.93 52.09 -5.52
C SER A 14 -14.98 51.42 -4.51
N TRP A 15 -15.15 51.71 -3.22
CA TRP A 15 -14.34 51.09 -2.17
C TRP A 15 -14.74 49.63 -1.93
N MET A 16 -16.04 49.32 -1.93
CA MET A 16 -16.53 47.93 -1.87
C MET A 16 -16.08 47.12 -3.10
N GLN A 17 -16.11 47.69 -4.30
CA GLN A 17 -15.56 47.04 -5.50
C GLN A 17 -14.07 46.71 -5.34
N ARG A 18 -13.26 47.62 -4.79
CA ARG A 18 -11.84 47.37 -4.52
C ARG A 18 -11.64 46.23 -3.54
N ILE A 19 -12.43 46.18 -2.46
CA ILE A 19 -12.37 45.09 -1.48
C ILE A 19 -12.74 43.74 -2.13
N ILE A 20 -13.79 43.70 -2.96
CA ILE A 20 -14.20 42.48 -3.65
C ILE A 20 -13.11 42.00 -4.62
N ILE A 21 -12.51 42.92 -5.39
CA ILE A 21 -11.41 42.59 -6.31
C ILE A 21 -10.19 42.08 -5.53
N SER A 22 -9.80 42.76 -4.45
CA SER A 22 -8.68 42.32 -3.62
C SER A 22 -8.94 40.94 -2.98
N ALA A 23 -10.16 40.68 -2.51
CA ALA A 23 -10.55 39.39 -1.98
C ALA A 23 -10.52 38.29 -3.05
N ALA A 24 -10.99 38.58 -4.26
CA ALA A 24 -10.94 37.65 -5.38
C ALA A 24 -9.49 37.32 -5.78
N VAL A 25 -8.60 38.32 -5.85
CA VAL A 25 -7.18 38.11 -6.15
C VAL A 25 -6.50 37.28 -5.06
N LEU A 26 -6.76 37.57 -3.77
CA LEU A 26 -6.23 36.77 -2.66
C LEU A 26 -6.73 35.33 -2.71
N LEU A 27 -8.00 35.12 -3.06
CA LEU A 27 -8.57 33.78 -3.20
C LEU A 27 -7.92 33.01 -4.36
N ILE A 28 -7.65 33.66 -5.49
CA ILE A 28 -6.95 33.05 -6.63
C ILE A 28 -5.52 32.66 -6.25
N VAL A 29 -4.77 33.56 -5.60
CA VAL A 29 -3.40 33.27 -5.15
C VAL A 29 -3.39 32.13 -4.13
N PHE A 30 -4.35 32.13 -3.20
CA PHE A 30 -4.53 31.05 -2.23
C PHE A 30 -4.81 29.70 -2.93
N LEU A 31 -5.70 29.69 -3.93
CA LEU A 31 -6.02 28.50 -4.71
C LEU A 31 -4.82 27.98 -5.52
N ILE A 32 -4.00 28.87 -6.09
CA ILE A 32 -2.79 28.48 -6.83
C ILE A 32 -1.80 27.72 -5.93
N GLY A 33 -1.69 28.08 -4.64
CA GLY A 33 -0.87 27.33 -3.68
C GLY A 33 -1.55 26.06 -3.16
N PHE A 34 -2.86 26.14 -2.89
CA PHE A 34 -3.61 25.09 -2.22
C PHE A 34 -3.92 23.88 -3.12
N VAL A 35 -4.31 24.10 -4.37
CA VAL A 35 -4.67 23.03 -5.33
C VAL A 35 -3.50 22.07 -5.60
N PRO A 36 -2.27 22.52 -5.95
CA PRO A 36 -1.15 21.61 -6.17
C PRO A 36 -0.71 20.90 -4.87
N MET A 37 -0.87 21.55 -3.70
CA MET A 37 -0.58 20.91 -2.42
C MET A 37 -1.58 19.79 -2.11
N TRP A 38 -2.86 20.01 -2.38
CA TRP A 38 -3.92 19.02 -2.23
C TRP A 38 -3.77 17.86 -3.22
N LEU A 39 -3.38 18.14 -4.47
CA LEU A 39 -3.07 17.11 -5.46
C LEU A 39 -1.84 16.28 -5.07
N LYS A 40 -0.76 16.91 -4.55
CA LYS A 40 0.41 16.18 -4.03
C LYS A 40 0.06 15.28 -2.85
N ALA A 41 -0.76 15.76 -1.91
CA ALA A 41 -1.20 14.96 -0.77
C ALA A 41 -2.03 13.73 -1.21
N ARG A 42 -2.86 13.87 -2.25
CA ARG A 42 -3.59 12.74 -2.84
C ARG A 42 -2.68 11.80 -3.65
N GLY A 43 -1.68 12.34 -4.35
CA GLY A 43 -0.69 11.55 -5.10
C GLY A 43 0.19 10.70 -4.18
N SER A 44 0.66 11.25 -3.06
CA SER A 44 1.50 10.52 -2.10
C SER A 44 0.79 9.34 -1.43
N ALA A 45 -0.55 9.37 -1.30
CA ALA A 45 -1.30 8.23 -0.79
C ALA A 45 -1.27 7.05 -1.77
N ALA A 46 -1.42 7.32 -3.07
CA ALA A 46 -1.33 6.29 -4.11
C ALA A 46 0.09 5.70 -4.23
N GLU A 47 1.12 6.55 -4.17
CA GLU A 47 2.52 6.10 -4.18
C GLU A 47 2.87 5.25 -2.96
N LEU A 48 2.39 5.64 -1.77
CA LEU A 48 2.57 4.84 -0.54
C LEU A 48 1.90 3.47 -0.66
N GLU A 49 0.72 3.41 -1.28
CA GLU A 49 -0.02 2.17 -1.47
C GLU A 49 0.73 1.23 -2.43
N ILE A 50 1.23 1.74 -3.55
CA ILE A 50 2.05 0.97 -4.51
C ILE A 50 3.33 0.45 -3.83
N ALA A 51 4.06 1.31 -3.11
CA ALA A 51 5.28 0.91 -2.41
C ALA A 51 5.01 -0.15 -1.33
N ARG A 52 3.89 -0.05 -0.59
CA ARG A 52 3.49 -1.07 0.40
C ARG A 52 3.12 -2.40 -0.26
N ARG A 53 2.45 -2.36 -1.41
CA ARG A 53 2.09 -3.54 -2.21
C ARG A 53 3.34 -4.30 -2.63
N GLU A 54 4.31 -3.61 -3.23
CA GLU A 54 5.58 -4.20 -3.67
C GLU A 54 6.39 -4.74 -2.48
N LEU A 55 6.46 -4.01 -1.37
CA LEU A 55 7.15 -4.45 -0.16
C LEU A 55 6.55 -5.73 0.42
N SER A 56 5.21 -5.85 0.44
CA SER A 56 4.53 -7.05 0.94
C SER A 56 4.89 -8.29 0.11
N LEU A 57 4.81 -8.18 -1.22
CA LEU A 57 5.17 -9.25 -2.14
C LEU A 57 6.64 -9.65 -2.03
N ALA A 58 7.54 -8.66 -1.99
CA ALA A 58 8.97 -8.87 -1.86
C ALA A 58 9.31 -9.55 -0.52
N ARG A 59 8.65 -9.17 0.59
CA ARG A 59 8.85 -9.78 1.90
C ARG A 59 8.40 -11.23 1.95
N MET A 60 7.26 -11.56 1.33
CA MET A 60 6.80 -12.95 1.20
C MET A 60 7.78 -13.77 0.37
N GLN A 61 8.20 -13.25 -0.79
CA GLN A 61 9.18 -13.92 -1.64
C GLN A 61 10.50 -14.15 -0.92
N ASN A 62 11.00 -13.16 -0.18
CA ASN A 62 12.23 -13.28 0.60
C ASN A 62 12.10 -14.30 1.72
N SER A 63 10.98 -14.31 2.46
CA SER A 63 10.75 -15.30 3.51
C SER A 63 10.75 -16.72 2.96
N LEU A 64 10.15 -16.94 1.80
CA LEU A 64 10.14 -18.25 1.15
C LEU A 64 11.52 -18.64 0.60
N ALA A 65 12.25 -17.68 0.01
CA ALA A 65 13.62 -17.91 -0.45
C ALA A 65 14.58 -18.24 0.70
N SER A 66 14.49 -17.50 1.82
CA SER A 66 15.24 -17.82 3.05
C SER A 66 14.90 -19.22 3.54
N ALA A 67 13.63 -19.60 3.59
CA ALA A 67 13.24 -20.95 4.00
C ALA A 67 13.89 -22.03 3.12
N VAL A 68 13.92 -21.84 1.80
CA VAL A 68 14.60 -22.77 0.86
C VAL A 68 16.10 -22.86 1.16
N ILE A 69 16.76 -21.72 1.33
CA ILE A 69 18.21 -21.66 1.57
C ILE A 69 18.56 -22.32 2.91
N ASP A 70 17.83 -21.97 3.97
CA ASP A 70 18.06 -22.50 5.32
C ASP A 70 17.81 -24.01 5.35
N ALA A 71 16.73 -24.49 4.73
CA ALA A 71 16.45 -25.93 4.63
C ALA A 71 17.55 -26.68 3.86
N ARG A 72 18.07 -26.11 2.76
CA ARG A 72 19.20 -26.68 2.00
C ARG A 72 20.50 -26.72 2.80
N ARG A 73 20.68 -25.79 3.74
CA ARG A 73 21.83 -25.76 4.65
C ARG A 73 21.67 -26.68 5.86
N GLY A 74 20.53 -27.37 5.99
CA GLY A 74 20.19 -28.18 7.17
C GLY A 74 19.76 -27.34 8.37
N GLU A 75 19.51 -26.05 8.19
CA GLU A 75 19.02 -25.12 9.21
C GLU A 75 17.48 -25.17 9.28
N TYR A 76 16.94 -26.31 9.71
CA TYR A 76 15.50 -26.60 9.61
C TYR A 76 14.61 -25.73 10.49
N GLU A 77 15.08 -25.31 11.67
CA GLU A 77 14.30 -24.45 12.56
C GLU A 77 14.17 -23.01 12.03
N PRO A 78 15.25 -22.33 11.59
CA PRO A 78 15.14 -21.08 10.84
C PRO A 78 14.25 -21.22 9.60
N ALA A 79 14.40 -22.31 8.84
CA ALA A 79 13.55 -22.57 7.68
C ALA A 79 12.06 -22.69 8.04
N ARG A 80 11.74 -23.37 9.15
CA ARG A 80 10.36 -23.49 9.67
C ARG A 80 9.77 -22.14 10.04
N GLN A 81 10.55 -21.27 10.68
CA GLN A 81 10.10 -19.92 11.03
C GLN A 81 9.87 -19.08 9.77
N ALA A 82 10.78 -19.10 8.82
CA ALA A 82 10.66 -18.39 7.55
C ALA A 82 9.46 -18.87 6.73
N ALA A 83 9.23 -20.19 6.64
CA ALA A 83 8.05 -20.78 5.99
C ALA A 83 6.75 -20.38 6.71
N SER A 84 6.73 -20.40 8.04
CA SER A 84 5.55 -19.98 8.83
C SER A 84 5.23 -18.50 8.62
N ASN A 85 6.25 -17.64 8.56
CA ASN A 85 6.11 -16.21 8.27
C ASN A 85 5.56 -15.97 6.86
N PHE A 86 6.03 -16.74 5.87
CA PHE A 86 5.49 -16.72 4.52
C PHE A 86 3.99 -17.06 4.51
N PHE A 87 3.58 -18.21 5.07
CA PHE A 87 2.18 -18.62 5.06
C PHE A 87 1.27 -17.71 5.87
N THR A 88 1.77 -17.12 6.97
CA THR A 88 1.04 -16.12 7.75
C THR A 88 0.79 -14.87 6.92
N SER A 89 1.83 -14.35 6.27
CA SER A 89 1.72 -13.16 5.41
C SER A 89 0.82 -13.42 4.21
N LEU A 90 0.93 -14.60 3.60
CA LEU A 90 0.11 -15.02 2.48
C LEU A 90 -1.37 -15.10 2.86
N ARG A 91 -1.69 -15.59 4.06
CA ARG A 91 -3.07 -15.64 4.58
C ARG A 91 -3.65 -14.25 4.72
N VAL A 92 -2.89 -13.36 5.38
CA VAL A 92 -3.30 -11.96 5.56
C VAL A 92 -3.61 -11.32 4.22
N GLU A 93 -2.82 -11.62 3.19
CA GLU A 93 -3.02 -11.06 1.86
C GLU A 93 -4.17 -11.70 1.08
N ALA A 94 -4.40 -13.00 1.27
CA ALA A 94 -5.54 -13.72 0.69
C ALA A 94 -6.89 -13.27 1.28
N ASP A 95 -6.92 -13.00 2.58
CA ASP A 95 -8.15 -12.65 3.31
C ASP A 95 -8.55 -11.16 3.14
N LYS A 96 -7.66 -10.32 2.60
CA LYS A 96 -7.98 -8.91 2.32
C LYS A 96 -8.99 -8.80 1.19
N ALA A 97 -10.20 -8.34 1.53
CA ALA A 97 -11.26 -8.07 0.57
C ALA A 97 -11.00 -6.81 -0.28
N THR A 98 -10.37 -5.78 0.30
CA THR A 98 -10.08 -4.48 -0.33
C THR A 98 -8.62 -4.12 -0.06
N ASP A 99 -7.96 -3.39 -0.97
CA ASP A 99 -6.54 -2.97 -0.88
C ASP A 99 -5.49 -4.10 -0.89
N SER A 100 -5.86 -5.27 -1.41
CA SER A 100 -4.89 -6.34 -1.65
C SER A 100 -4.03 -6.03 -2.90
N PRO A 101 -2.70 -6.19 -2.84
CA PRO A 101 -1.84 -6.33 -4.02
C PRO A 101 -2.26 -7.42 -5.01
N LEU A 102 -3.06 -8.40 -4.59
CA LEU A 102 -3.39 -9.57 -5.42
C LEU A 102 -4.71 -9.37 -6.16
N THR A 103 -4.72 -9.75 -7.44
CA THR A 103 -5.94 -9.88 -8.24
C THR A 103 -6.80 -11.05 -7.73
N ASP A 104 -8.09 -11.07 -8.04
CA ASP A 104 -8.99 -12.16 -7.62
C ASP A 104 -8.56 -13.52 -8.19
N SER A 105 -8.05 -13.54 -9.43
CA SER A 105 -7.41 -14.70 -10.06
C SER A 105 -6.20 -15.18 -9.23
N GLN A 106 -5.31 -14.27 -8.84
CA GLN A 106 -4.17 -14.63 -8.00
C GLN A 106 -4.64 -15.17 -6.66
N LYS A 107 -5.60 -14.52 -5.99
CA LYS A 107 -6.18 -14.99 -4.71
C LYS A 107 -6.77 -16.39 -4.79
N GLN A 108 -7.44 -16.73 -5.89
CA GLN A 108 -7.92 -18.09 -6.12
C GLN A 108 -6.76 -19.06 -6.33
N ASN A 109 -5.75 -18.68 -7.09
CA ASN A 109 -4.60 -19.55 -7.37
C ASN A 109 -3.71 -19.75 -6.12
N ILE A 110 -3.50 -18.75 -5.28
CA ILE A 110 -2.74 -18.91 -4.02
C ILE A 110 -3.45 -19.80 -3.00
N GLN A 111 -4.76 -20.04 -3.10
CA GLN A 111 -5.43 -21.05 -2.27
C GLN A 111 -4.77 -22.43 -2.42
N THR A 112 -4.32 -22.76 -3.63
CA THR A 112 -3.63 -24.04 -3.89
C THR A 112 -2.30 -24.15 -3.15
N LEU A 113 -1.62 -23.03 -2.86
CA LEU A 113 -0.34 -23.04 -2.14
C LEU A 113 -0.52 -23.42 -0.66
N PHE A 114 -1.68 -23.13 -0.05
CA PHE A 114 -1.92 -23.51 1.34
C PHE A 114 -2.07 -25.03 1.54
N ALA A 115 -2.43 -25.78 0.49
CA ALA A 115 -2.56 -27.24 0.57
C ALA A 115 -1.23 -27.92 0.95
N GLY A 116 -0.09 -27.35 0.54
CA GLY A 116 1.24 -27.89 0.85
C GLY A 116 1.82 -27.43 2.19
N ARG A 117 1.12 -26.55 2.96
CA ARG A 117 1.66 -25.98 4.19
C ARG A 117 1.99 -27.04 5.23
N ASP A 118 1.02 -27.88 5.56
CA ASP A 118 1.16 -28.81 6.69
C ASP A 118 2.21 -29.89 6.39
N GLU A 119 2.32 -30.30 5.13
CA GLU A 119 3.39 -31.16 4.62
C GLU A 119 4.77 -30.51 4.82
N VAL A 120 4.97 -29.29 4.32
CA VAL A 120 6.23 -28.54 4.46
C VAL A 120 6.61 -28.36 5.93
N ILE A 121 5.67 -27.95 6.78
CA ILE A 121 5.92 -27.76 8.21
C ILE A 121 6.28 -29.08 8.89
N THR A 122 5.63 -30.18 8.50
CA THR A 122 5.95 -31.52 9.03
C THR A 122 7.35 -31.97 8.62
N LEU A 123 7.73 -31.80 7.35
CA LEU A 123 9.06 -32.15 6.86
C LEU A 123 10.15 -31.32 7.58
N LEU A 124 9.92 -30.02 7.75
CA LEU A 124 10.84 -29.14 8.48
C LEU A 124 10.95 -29.52 9.96
N ALA A 125 9.82 -29.82 10.62
CA ALA A 125 9.82 -30.26 12.02
C ALA A 125 10.55 -31.60 12.23
N ARG A 126 10.56 -32.47 11.21
CA ARG A 126 11.30 -33.75 11.21
C ARG A 126 12.75 -33.61 10.77
N SER A 127 13.22 -32.40 10.43
CA SER A 127 14.54 -32.18 9.85
C SER A 127 14.78 -33.01 8.57
N ASP A 128 13.72 -33.21 7.78
CA ASP A 128 13.77 -34.02 6.56
C ASP A 128 14.38 -33.20 5.42
N PRO A 129 15.47 -33.66 4.75
CA PRO A 129 16.07 -32.95 3.62
C PRO A 129 15.12 -32.76 2.43
N ALA A 130 14.07 -33.58 2.28
CA ALA A 130 13.04 -33.40 1.25
C ALA A 130 12.26 -32.08 1.41
N SER A 131 12.29 -31.47 2.60
CA SER A 131 11.71 -30.14 2.83
C SER A 131 12.27 -29.07 1.88
N ALA A 132 13.55 -29.14 1.54
CA ALA A 132 14.20 -28.17 0.66
C ALA A 132 13.66 -28.20 -0.77
N ASP A 133 13.43 -29.40 -1.31
CA ASP A 133 12.85 -29.58 -2.64
C ASP A 133 11.39 -29.13 -2.63
N ARG A 134 10.63 -29.53 -1.60
CA ARG A 134 9.23 -29.12 -1.46
C ARG A 134 9.06 -27.60 -1.35
N LEU A 135 9.94 -26.93 -0.60
CA LEU A 135 9.98 -25.47 -0.51
C LEU A 135 10.38 -24.83 -1.85
N SER A 136 11.27 -25.48 -2.62
CA SER A 136 11.68 -24.99 -3.95
C SER A 136 10.51 -25.05 -4.95
N ASP A 137 9.73 -26.13 -4.94
CA ASP A 137 8.52 -26.27 -5.75
C ASP A 137 7.45 -25.25 -5.36
N LEU A 138 7.28 -25.02 -4.06
CA LEU A 138 6.39 -24.00 -3.53
C LEU A 138 6.81 -22.60 -4.01
N TYR A 139 8.11 -22.31 -3.98
CA TYR A 139 8.66 -21.05 -4.48
C TYR A 139 8.41 -20.85 -5.98
N ALA A 140 8.64 -21.89 -6.79
CA ALA A 140 8.37 -21.84 -8.22
C ALA A 140 6.88 -21.60 -8.50
N SER A 141 6.00 -22.30 -7.77
CA SER A 141 4.54 -22.16 -7.88
C SER A 141 4.07 -20.75 -7.49
N TYR A 142 4.57 -20.22 -6.38
CA TYR A 142 4.29 -18.85 -5.94
C TYR A 142 4.73 -17.84 -7.00
N ARG A 143 5.95 -17.95 -7.52
CA ARG A 143 6.48 -17.04 -8.54
C ARG A 143 5.65 -17.07 -9.82
N LYS A 144 5.15 -18.24 -10.22
CA LYS A 144 4.28 -18.39 -11.38
C LYS A 144 2.90 -17.74 -11.19
N ILE A 145 2.39 -17.69 -9.97
CA ILE A 145 1.12 -17.01 -9.66
C ILE A 145 1.32 -15.48 -9.65
N MET A 146 2.49 -15.02 -9.20
CA MET A 146 2.79 -13.59 -9.08
C MET A 146 3.38 -12.96 -10.35
N SER A 147 3.73 -13.76 -11.36
CA SER A 147 4.10 -13.31 -12.70
C SER A 147 2.87 -13.03 -13.55
#